data_AF-A0AAD6Y669-F1
#
_entry.id   AF-A0AAD6Y669-F1
#
_cell.length_a   1.000
_cell.length_b   1.000
_cell.length_c   1.000
_cell.angle_alpha   90.00
_cell.angle_beta   90.00
_cell.angle_gamma   90.00
#
_symmetry.space_group_name_H-M   'P 1'
#
loop_
_entity.id
_entity.type
_entity.pdbx_description
1 polymer ?
#
loop_
_entity_poly.entity_id
_entity_poly.type
_entity_poly.pdbx_seq_one_letter_code
_entity_poly.pdbx_strand_id
1 'polypeptide(L)'
;MPSPPPLRHPVPTHPAYIPEPPSTPGSPQGYQRFSSSPQPGQHSQPYAPAHVPAYTSPFQHQQPPQQPHGHPQPPPMMPPPQFGAWGMNDATAQFGMQLGQSAVTAGQEYVQRTWGGVFPSARVKPHFNVSNSYVMRKLQIVLFPWTHKQWGRKSHRSDAGQTEWLAPREDVNSPDLYIPLMALVTYILLCALHSGLQERFYPQVLGESATRAVVIVILDFLFVQLSCYFLNVPGTGQSIDVIAYGGYKFVGVINIILTGFLKLGRTVRIVTFTYFFFANALFLVRSLRSLVLPDAASRAASTDAYATAPSAPQRRRRIAFLLVEAAAQGFWMWILVRI
;
A
#
# COMPACT_ATOMS: atom_id res chain seq x y z
N MET A 1 27.68 62.56 19.57
CA MET A 1 26.97 61.43 20.20
C MET A 1 27.63 60.14 19.76
N PRO A 2 28.14 59.31 20.69
CA PRO A 2 28.88 58.10 20.35
C PRO A 2 27.93 56.97 19.91
N SER A 3 28.32 56.23 18.87
CA SER A 3 27.60 55.09 18.30
C SER A 3 27.48 53.91 19.28
N PRO A 4 26.38 53.13 19.25
CA PRO A 4 26.13 52.07 20.23
C PRO A 4 27.06 50.85 20.00
N PRO A 5 27.34 50.07 21.05
CA PRO A 5 28.26 48.94 20.99
C PRO A 5 27.67 47.74 20.23
N PRO A 6 28.51 46.87 19.63
CA PRO A 6 28.03 45.74 18.84
C PRO A 6 27.42 44.63 19.74
N LEU A 7 26.26 44.12 19.32
CA LEU A 7 25.55 43.01 19.93
C LEU A 7 26.37 41.71 19.84
N ARG A 8 26.79 41.16 20.98
CA ARG A 8 27.41 39.84 21.08
C ARG A 8 26.32 38.78 21.24
N HIS A 9 26.30 37.80 20.34
CA HIS A 9 25.50 36.59 20.49
C HIS A 9 26.23 35.61 21.45
N PRO A 10 25.50 34.83 22.27
CA PRO A 10 26.11 33.88 23.19
C PRO A 10 26.84 32.77 22.43
N VAL A 11 28.06 32.45 22.85
CA VAL A 11 28.80 31.27 22.39
C VAL A 11 28.24 30.05 23.13
N PRO A 12 27.81 28.97 22.44
CA PRO A 12 27.34 27.75 23.09
C PRO A 12 28.43 27.13 23.98
N THR A 13 28.14 26.94 25.27
CA THR A 13 29.05 26.35 26.26
C THR A 13 28.88 24.84 26.44
N HIS A 14 28.11 24.18 25.57
CA HIS A 14 27.95 22.73 25.60
C HIS A 14 28.55 22.08 24.34
N PRO A 15 29.36 21.03 24.46
CA PRO A 15 29.77 20.24 23.30
C PRO A 15 28.52 19.71 22.60
N ALA A 16 28.47 19.82 21.27
CA ALA A 16 27.37 19.28 20.47
C ALA A 16 27.33 17.75 20.64
N TYR A 17 26.41 17.26 21.47
CA TYR A 17 26.18 15.83 21.63
C TYR A 17 25.46 15.32 20.38
N ILE A 18 26.19 14.64 19.50
CA ILE A 18 25.63 13.92 18.37
C ILE A 18 25.44 12.47 18.84
N PRO A 19 24.20 11.97 18.99
CA PRO A 19 23.97 10.59 19.36
C PRO A 19 24.56 9.64 18.31
N GLU A 20 25.26 8.59 18.75
CA GLU A 20 25.73 7.54 17.85
C GLU A 20 24.51 6.80 17.25
N PRO A 21 24.52 6.52 15.92
CA PRO A 21 23.46 5.74 15.32
C PRO A 21 23.49 4.29 15.83
N PRO A 22 22.31 3.65 15.97
CA PRO A 22 22.23 2.28 16.47
C PRO A 22 22.99 1.31 15.57
N SER A 23 23.73 0.38 16.18
CA SER A 23 24.51 -0.63 15.48
C SER A 23 23.60 -1.57 14.68
N THR A 24 23.57 -1.44 13.36
CA THR A 24 22.98 -2.44 12.47
C THR A 24 23.98 -3.57 12.22
N PRO A 25 23.56 -4.85 12.17
CA PRO A 25 24.47 -5.96 11.90
C PRO A 25 25.04 -5.83 10.48
N GLY A 26 26.33 -5.48 10.35
CA GLY A 26 27.03 -5.48 9.06
C GLY A 26 27.99 -4.31 8.76
N SER A 27 28.24 -3.37 9.69
CA SER A 27 29.24 -2.32 9.45
C SER A 27 30.68 -2.82 9.75
N PRO A 28 31.65 -2.62 8.83
CA PRO A 28 33.05 -2.91 9.11
C PRO A 28 33.60 -1.94 10.17
N GLN A 29 34.28 -2.50 11.17
CA GLN A 29 34.93 -1.75 12.26
C GLN A 29 36.09 -0.92 11.70
N GLY A 30 35.92 0.39 11.56
CA GLY A 30 37.02 1.28 11.16
C GLY A 30 36.66 2.59 10.48
N TYR A 31 35.50 3.20 10.76
CA TYR A 31 35.22 4.56 10.25
C TYR A 31 36.06 5.60 11.01
N GLN A 32 37.17 6.05 10.42
CA GLN A 32 37.87 7.26 10.86
C GLN A 32 37.21 8.50 10.24
N ARG A 33 36.78 9.45 11.08
CA ARG A 33 36.17 10.72 10.66
C ARG A 33 37.27 11.78 10.51
N PHE A 34 37.51 12.28 9.30
CA PHE A 34 38.36 13.47 9.11
C PHE A 34 37.57 14.72 9.51
N SER A 35 37.98 15.38 10.59
CA SER A 35 37.49 16.71 10.97
C SER A 35 38.62 17.71 10.77
N SER A 36 38.52 18.52 9.72
CA SER A 36 39.42 19.65 9.48
C SER A 36 38.90 20.89 10.20
N SER A 37 39.65 21.42 11.16
CA SER A 37 39.49 22.78 11.67
C SER A 37 40.87 23.48 11.71
N PRO A 38 41.00 24.73 11.22
CA PRO A 38 42.27 25.44 11.14
C PRO A 38 42.57 26.20 12.43
N GLN A 39 43.81 26.17 12.92
CA GLN A 39 44.28 27.12 13.95
C GLN A 39 45.76 27.50 13.75
N PRO A 40 46.19 28.76 14.02
CA PRO A 40 47.51 29.29 13.64
C PRO A 40 48.55 29.28 14.79
N GLY A 41 49.85 29.12 14.42
CA GLY A 41 51.13 29.55 15.06
C GLY A 41 51.38 29.26 16.56
N GLN A 42 52.53 28.80 17.08
CA GLN A 42 53.95 29.16 16.85
C GLN A 42 54.91 28.16 17.55
N HIS A 43 56.13 27.99 16.97
CA HIS A 43 57.47 27.66 17.53
C HIS A 43 57.73 26.33 18.31
N SER A 44 58.84 25.57 18.25
CA SER A 44 60.05 25.44 17.38
C SER A 44 60.95 24.24 17.85
N GLN A 45 61.40 23.37 16.92
CA GLN A 45 62.63 22.49 16.88
C GLN A 45 62.83 21.27 17.82
N PRO A 46 63.77 20.30 17.57
CA PRO A 46 63.99 19.46 16.38
C PRO A 46 64.18 17.92 16.64
N TYR A 47 63.79 17.10 15.65
CA TYR A 47 64.28 15.79 15.16
C TYR A 47 64.90 14.69 16.08
N ALA A 48 64.30 13.48 16.06
CA ALA A 48 64.97 12.17 15.89
C ALA A 48 63.94 11.04 15.62
N PRO A 49 64.20 10.05 14.74
CA PRO A 49 63.24 9.00 14.39
C PRO A 49 63.50 7.70 15.19
N ALA A 50 62.45 7.05 15.68
CA ALA A 50 62.54 5.73 16.29
C ALA A 50 61.36 4.82 15.91
N HIS A 51 61.73 3.68 15.34
CA HIS A 51 60.96 2.51 14.93
C HIS A 51 59.80 2.09 15.85
N VAL A 52 58.71 1.61 15.25
CA VAL A 52 57.78 0.64 15.87
C VAL A 52 57.34 -0.42 14.85
N PRO A 53 57.13 -1.68 15.27
CA PRO A 53 57.30 -2.87 14.42
C PRO A 53 56.01 -3.34 13.74
N ALA A 54 56.17 -3.90 12.54
CA ALA A 54 55.12 -4.61 11.83
C ALA A 54 54.82 -5.96 12.50
N TYR A 55 53.59 -6.13 12.99
CA TYR A 55 53.07 -7.45 13.34
C TYR A 55 52.45 -8.09 12.09
N THR A 56 53.07 -9.18 11.66
CA THR A 56 52.56 -10.11 10.67
C THR A 56 51.62 -11.12 11.34
N SER A 57 50.52 -11.45 10.69
CA SER A 57 49.75 -12.67 10.97
C SER A 57 49.12 -13.20 9.68
N PRO A 58 49.05 -14.54 9.51
CA PRO A 58 48.97 -15.17 8.19
C PRO A 58 47.52 -15.50 7.82
N PHE A 59 47.12 -15.20 6.58
CA PHE A 59 45.94 -15.84 5.98
C PHE A 59 46.30 -16.53 4.67
N GLN A 60 45.97 -17.82 4.68
CA GLN A 60 46.23 -18.87 3.73
C GLN A 60 45.38 -18.67 2.47
N HIS A 61 46.00 -18.55 1.28
CA HIS A 61 45.29 -18.60 0.01
C HIS A 61 45.04 -20.06 -0.39
N GLN A 62 43.76 -20.47 -0.42
CA GLN A 62 43.32 -21.70 -1.09
C GLN A 62 42.82 -21.33 -2.50
N GLN A 63 43.51 -21.87 -3.51
CA GLN A 63 43.06 -21.92 -4.90
C GLN A 63 41.96 -22.99 -5.06
N PRO A 64 40.91 -22.76 -5.88
CA PRO A 64 40.13 -23.85 -6.45
C PRO A 64 40.70 -24.34 -7.80
N PRO A 65 40.47 -25.61 -8.17
CA PRO A 65 41.13 -26.26 -9.30
C PRO A 65 40.45 -25.97 -10.65
N GLN A 66 41.27 -25.93 -11.72
CA GLN A 66 40.83 -25.98 -13.12
C GLN A 66 40.33 -27.38 -13.51
N GLN A 67 39.19 -27.45 -14.21
CA GLN A 67 38.80 -28.57 -15.07
C GLN A 67 38.23 -28.07 -16.42
N PRO A 68 38.30 -28.88 -17.50
CA PRO A 68 38.34 -28.41 -18.87
C PRO A 68 36.97 -28.31 -19.58
N HIS A 69 37.00 -27.55 -20.68
CA HIS A 69 35.91 -27.08 -21.54
C HIS A 69 34.90 -28.14 -22.06
N GLY A 70 33.62 -27.74 -22.04
CA GLY A 70 32.56 -28.20 -22.94
C GLY A 70 31.57 -27.05 -23.17
N HIS A 71 31.38 -26.62 -24.42
CA HIS A 71 30.51 -25.51 -24.83
C HIS A 71 29.02 -25.78 -24.53
N PRO A 72 28.23 -24.75 -24.15
CA PRO A 72 27.29 -24.18 -25.13
C PRO A 72 27.23 -22.63 -25.11
N GLN A 73 26.73 -22.09 -26.23
CA GLN A 73 26.64 -20.65 -26.59
C GLN A 73 26.01 -19.73 -25.53
N PRO A 74 26.55 -18.51 -25.34
CA PRO A 74 25.83 -17.41 -24.68
C PRO A 74 24.80 -16.75 -25.64
N PRO A 75 23.64 -16.28 -25.12
CA PRO A 75 22.64 -15.56 -25.91
C PRO A 75 23.17 -14.21 -26.42
N PRO A 76 22.63 -13.67 -27.52
CA PRO A 76 23.19 -12.49 -28.18
C PRO A 76 23.09 -11.25 -27.28
N MET A 77 24.25 -10.73 -26.87
CA MET A 77 24.37 -9.41 -26.26
C MET A 77 23.99 -8.35 -27.29
N MET A 78 22.95 -7.56 -26.99
CA MET A 78 22.68 -6.34 -27.75
C MET A 78 23.89 -5.41 -27.62
N PRO A 79 24.39 -4.81 -28.72
CA PRO A 79 25.51 -3.88 -28.65
C PRO A 79 25.13 -2.69 -27.77
N PRO A 80 26.02 -2.22 -26.87
CA PRO A 80 25.79 -0.97 -26.17
C PRO A 80 25.60 0.15 -27.21
N PRO A 81 24.61 1.04 -27.04
CA PRO A 81 24.40 2.15 -27.95
C PRO A 81 25.67 3.00 -28.03
N GLN A 82 26.27 3.04 -29.21
CA GLN A 82 27.51 3.76 -29.46
C GLN A 82 27.19 5.25 -29.62
N PHE A 83 27.24 5.99 -28.51
CA PHE A 83 26.92 7.41 -28.44
C PHE A 83 27.94 8.31 -29.15
N GLY A 84 29.11 7.77 -29.52
CA GLY A 84 30.13 8.47 -30.30
C GLY A 84 29.66 9.01 -31.65
N ALA A 85 28.60 8.43 -32.25
CA ALA A 85 28.02 8.93 -33.51
C ALA A 85 27.31 10.29 -33.38
N TRP A 86 26.98 10.71 -32.15
CA TRP A 86 26.31 11.98 -31.83
C TRP A 86 27.26 13.04 -31.25
N GLY A 87 28.58 12.84 -31.37
CA GLY A 87 29.59 13.79 -30.85
C GLY A 87 29.70 13.80 -29.33
N MET A 88 29.14 12.79 -28.65
CA MET A 88 29.13 12.68 -27.19
C MET A 88 30.19 11.66 -26.77
N ASN A 89 31.15 12.07 -25.94
CA ASN A 89 32.24 11.21 -25.48
C ASN A 89 31.69 10.01 -24.68
N ASP A 90 32.13 8.79 -24.98
CA ASP A 90 31.66 7.54 -24.34
C ASP A 90 31.85 7.58 -22.80
N ALA A 91 32.90 8.25 -22.31
CA ALA A 91 33.12 8.44 -20.87
C ALA A 91 32.05 9.36 -20.24
N THR A 92 31.63 10.40 -20.94
CA THR A 92 30.56 11.31 -20.50
C THR A 92 29.20 10.62 -20.57
N ALA A 93 28.97 9.75 -21.55
CA ALA A 93 27.75 8.94 -21.65
C ALA A 93 27.66 7.90 -20.51
N GLN A 94 28.77 7.23 -20.18
CA GLN A 94 28.81 6.30 -19.04
C GLN A 94 28.62 7.01 -17.70
N PHE A 95 29.28 8.16 -17.50
CA PHE A 95 29.07 8.99 -16.31
C PHE A 95 27.63 9.53 -16.25
N GLY A 96 27.06 9.93 -17.38
CA GLY A 96 25.67 10.34 -17.49
C GLY A 96 24.67 9.22 -17.20
N MET A 97 24.96 7.98 -17.60
CA MET A 97 24.15 6.82 -17.25
C MET A 97 24.26 6.46 -15.76
N GLN A 98 25.45 6.52 -15.18
CA GLN A 98 25.64 6.27 -13.75
C GLN A 98 24.96 7.35 -12.89
N LEU A 99 25.10 8.61 -13.29
CA LEU A 99 24.43 9.74 -12.65
C LEU A 99 22.91 9.65 -12.85
N GLY A 100 22.45 9.26 -14.04
CA GLY A 100 21.05 8.97 -14.34
C GLY A 100 20.48 7.83 -13.48
N GLN A 101 21.19 6.72 -13.34
CA GLN A 101 20.81 5.61 -12.46
C GLN A 101 20.76 6.05 -10.99
N SER A 102 21.75 6.80 -10.52
CA SER A 102 21.76 7.33 -9.15
C SER A 102 20.65 8.36 -8.90
N ALA A 103 20.32 9.20 -9.88
CA ALA A 103 19.25 10.19 -9.80
C ALA A 103 17.86 9.52 -9.83
N VAL A 104 17.69 8.47 -10.64
CA VAL A 104 16.47 7.64 -10.64
C VAL A 104 16.34 6.91 -9.30
N THR A 105 17.42 6.36 -8.76
CA THR A 105 17.40 5.66 -7.47
C THR A 105 17.12 6.63 -6.31
N ALA A 106 17.77 7.80 -6.30
CA ALA A 106 17.51 8.86 -5.33
C ALA A 106 16.09 9.44 -5.47
N GLY A 107 15.57 9.55 -6.69
CA GLY A 107 14.20 9.96 -6.96
C GLY A 107 13.18 8.93 -6.47
N GLN A 108 13.44 7.64 -6.70
CA GLN A 108 12.64 6.56 -6.13
C GLN A 108 12.67 6.61 -4.60
N GLU A 109 13.83 6.79 -3.99
CA GLU A 109 13.97 6.86 -2.53
C GLU A 109 13.31 8.12 -1.93
N TYR A 110 13.37 9.26 -2.63
CA TYR A 110 12.66 10.49 -2.25
C TYR A 110 11.14 10.31 -2.31
N VAL A 111 10.61 9.77 -3.41
CA VAL A 111 9.18 9.44 -3.52
C VAL A 111 8.79 8.41 -2.46
N GLN A 112 9.63 7.41 -2.19
CA GLN A 112 9.38 6.41 -1.15
C GLN A 112 9.33 7.03 0.25
N ARG A 113 10.18 8.02 0.55
CA ARG A 113 10.20 8.70 1.86
C ARG A 113 9.06 9.70 2.03
N THR A 114 8.68 10.43 0.97
CA THR A 114 7.62 11.45 1.02
C THR A 114 6.21 10.86 0.83
N TRP A 115 6.06 9.90 -0.08
CA TRP A 115 4.77 9.28 -0.41
C TRP A 115 4.59 7.88 0.20
N GLY A 116 5.68 7.14 0.44
CA GLY A 116 5.58 5.79 1.01
C GLY A 116 5.10 5.76 2.47
N GLY A 117 5.13 6.89 3.18
CA GLY A 117 4.51 7.05 4.50
C GLY A 117 2.99 7.23 4.47
N VAL A 118 2.41 7.65 3.33
CA VAL A 118 0.98 7.99 3.22
C VAL A 118 0.22 7.01 2.32
N PHE A 119 0.84 6.54 1.23
CA PHE A 119 0.29 5.50 0.36
C PHE A 119 1.41 4.62 -0.21
N PRO A 120 1.57 3.37 0.25
CA PRO A 120 2.44 2.40 -0.40
C PRO A 120 1.89 2.08 -1.79
N SER A 121 2.32 2.81 -2.82
CA SER A 121 1.88 2.66 -4.21
C SER A 121 2.00 1.22 -4.73
N ALA A 122 2.97 0.47 -4.21
CA ALA A 122 3.17 -0.96 -4.49
C ALA A 122 1.98 -1.84 -4.08
N ARG A 123 1.25 -1.49 -3.00
CA ARG A 123 0.11 -2.28 -2.52
C ARG A 123 -1.21 -1.85 -3.17
N VAL A 124 -1.32 -0.59 -3.57
CA VAL A 124 -2.54 -0.03 -4.17
C VAL A 124 -2.66 -0.40 -5.65
N LYS A 125 -1.56 -0.36 -6.39
CA LYS A 125 -1.55 -0.58 -7.86
C LYS A 125 -2.18 -1.91 -8.29
N PRO A 126 -1.94 -3.05 -7.61
CA PRO A 126 -2.58 -4.32 -7.97
C PRO A 126 -4.12 -4.28 -7.91
N HIS A 127 -4.71 -3.52 -6.99
CA HIS A 127 -6.18 -3.40 -6.85
C HIS A 127 -6.87 -2.63 -7.99
N PHE A 128 -6.09 -1.95 -8.84
CA PHE A 128 -6.58 -1.27 -10.04
C PHE A 128 -6.32 -2.07 -11.33
N ASN A 129 -5.65 -3.22 -11.25
CA ASN A 129 -5.42 -4.09 -12.41
C ASN A 129 -6.68 -4.90 -12.75
N VAL A 130 -7.60 -4.24 -13.43
CA VAL A 130 -8.96 -4.72 -13.70
C VAL A 130 -9.21 -4.77 -15.22
N SER A 131 -10.00 -5.75 -15.67
CA SER A 131 -10.48 -5.85 -17.06
C SER A 131 -11.99 -5.61 -17.16
N ASN A 132 -12.50 -5.23 -18.34
CA ASN A 132 -13.95 -5.04 -18.55
C ASN A 132 -14.75 -6.32 -18.25
N SER A 133 -14.20 -7.48 -18.66
CA SER A 133 -14.82 -8.78 -18.37
C SER A 133 -14.90 -9.07 -16.87
N TYR A 134 -13.87 -8.68 -16.11
CA TYR A 134 -13.88 -8.76 -14.65
C TYR A 134 -14.98 -7.88 -14.07
N VAL A 135 -15.10 -6.61 -14.50
CA VAL A 135 -16.08 -5.67 -13.95
C VAL A 135 -17.49 -6.22 -14.10
N MET A 136 -17.84 -6.70 -15.29
CA MET A 136 -19.16 -7.29 -15.55
C MET A 136 -19.43 -8.48 -14.63
N ARG A 137 -18.45 -9.39 -14.48
CA ARG A 137 -18.59 -10.58 -13.63
C ARG A 137 -18.67 -10.21 -12.14
N LYS A 138 -17.89 -9.23 -11.70
CA LYS A 138 -17.88 -8.76 -10.32
C LYS A 138 -19.20 -8.06 -9.98
N LEU A 139 -19.72 -7.21 -10.87
CA LEU A 139 -21.03 -6.58 -10.71
C LEU A 139 -22.15 -7.63 -10.62
N GLN A 140 -22.13 -8.68 -11.44
CA GLN A 140 -23.08 -9.79 -11.31
C GLN A 140 -23.02 -10.45 -9.93
N ILE A 141 -21.83 -10.67 -9.38
CA ILE A 141 -21.66 -11.25 -8.04
C ILE A 141 -22.15 -10.28 -6.95
N VAL A 142 -21.88 -8.98 -7.07
CA VAL A 142 -22.32 -7.97 -6.09
C VAL A 142 -23.85 -7.81 -6.12
N LEU A 143 -24.47 -7.83 -7.30
CA LEU A 143 -25.93 -7.69 -7.46
C LEU A 143 -26.70 -8.99 -7.17
N PHE A 144 -26.09 -10.14 -7.45
CA PHE A 144 -26.69 -11.47 -7.30
C PHE A 144 -25.76 -12.46 -6.57
N PRO A 145 -25.38 -12.19 -5.31
CA PRO A 145 -24.39 -12.98 -4.59
C PRO A 145 -24.83 -14.43 -4.35
N TRP A 146 -26.13 -14.71 -4.33
CA TRP A 146 -26.66 -16.07 -4.17
C TRP A 146 -26.27 -17.02 -5.30
N THR A 147 -25.95 -16.49 -6.48
CA THR A 147 -25.53 -17.29 -7.65
C THR A 147 -24.08 -17.74 -7.54
N HIS A 148 -23.27 -17.06 -6.73
CA HIS A 148 -21.85 -17.30 -6.63
C HIS A 148 -21.52 -18.40 -5.61
N LYS A 149 -20.86 -19.47 -6.08
CA LYS A 149 -20.56 -20.65 -5.26
C LYS A 149 -19.13 -20.65 -4.70
N GLN A 150 -18.15 -20.17 -5.45
CA GLN A 150 -16.73 -20.29 -5.12
C GLN A 150 -16.16 -18.98 -4.57
N TRP A 151 -16.23 -18.76 -3.27
CA TRP A 151 -15.77 -17.50 -2.63
C TRP A 151 -14.28 -17.47 -2.24
N GLY A 152 -13.55 -18.56 -2.46
CA GLY A 152 -12.13 -18.66 -2.11
C GLY A 152 -11.26 -17.81 -3.04
N ARG A 153 -10.34 -17.06 -2.46
CA ARG A 153 -9.29 -16.35 -3.22
C ARG A 153 -8.27 -17.33 -3.77
N LYS A 154 -7.80 -17.07 -4.98
CA LYS A 154 -6.71 -17.81 -5.61
C LYS A 154 -5.38 -17.13 -5.28
N SER A 155 -4.39 -17.93 -4.93
CA SER A 155 -3.01 -17.47 -4.74
C SER A 155 -2.07 -18.17 -5.71
N HIS A 156 -1.01 -17.48 -6.10
CA HIS A 156 0.06 -18.00 -6.93
C HIS A 156 1.36 -18.00 -6.13
N ARG A 157 2.12 -19.09 -6.20
CA ARG A 157 3.42 -19.20 -5.56
C ARG A 157 4.47 -18.74 -6.55
N SER A 158 5.09 -17.59 -6.28
CA SER A 158 6.21 -17.08 -7.07
C SER A 158 7.41 -18.03 -7.02
N ASP A 159 8.29 -17.96 -8.02
CA ASP A 159 9.54 -18.75 -8.08
C ASP A 159 10.45 -18.55 -6.85
N ALA A 160 10.33 -17.41 -6.17
CA ALA A 160 11.03 -17.12 -4.91
C ALA A 160 10.38 -17.79 -3.68
N GLY A 161 9.39 -18.66 -3.87
CA GLY A 161 8.68 -19.38 -2.83
C GLY A 161 7.63 -18.56 -2.05
N GLN A 162 7.51 -17.26 -2.33
CA GLN A 162 6.51 -16.36 -1.75
C GLN A 162 5.15 -16.58 -2.42
N THR A 163 4.11 -16.75 -1.64
CA THR A 163 2.74 -16.92 -2.18
C THR A 163 2.04 -15.57 -2.21
N GLU A 164 1.74 -15.08 -3.40
CA GLU A 164 1.05 -13.81 -3.60
C GLU A 164 -0.41 -14.06 -4.03
N TRP A 165 -1.31 -13.17 -3.60
CA TRP A 165 -2.70 -13.23 -4.05
C TRP A 165 -2.81 -12.78 -5.50
N LEU A 166 -3.64 -13.48 -6.29
CA LEU A 166 -3.89 -13.07 -7.67
C LEU A 166 -4.58 -11.70 -7.74
N ALA A 167 -4.22 -10.93 -8.76
CA ALA A 167 -4.82 -9.62 -9.03
C ALA A 167 -6.28 -9.76 -9.52
N PRO A 168 -7.10 -8.68 -9.42
CA PRO A 168 -8.48 -8.63 -9.92
C PRO A 168 -8.67 -9.19 -11.32
N ARG A 169 -7.76 -8.90 -12.24
CA ARG A 169 -7.83 -9.45 -13.60
C ARG A 169 -7.93 -10.98 -13.68
N GLU A 170 -7.32 -11.71 -12.74
CA GLU A 170 -7.16 -13.17 -12.79
C GLU A 170 -8.03 -13.90 -11.76
N ASP A 171 -8.42 -13.22 -10.68
CA ASP A 171 -9.33 -13.74 -9.66
C ASP A 171 -10.49 -12.79 -9.38
N VAL A 172 -11.70 -13.22 -9.74
CA VAL A 172 -12.94 -12.47 -9.51
C VAL A 172 -13.24 -12.23 -8.03
N ASN A 173 -12.71 -13.05 -7.12
CA ASN A 173 -12.91 -12.90 -5.68
C ASN A 173 -11.95 -11.91 -5.05
N SER A 174 -10.86 -11.54 -5.74
CA SER A 174 -9.93 -10.57 -5.20
C SER A 174 -10.59 -9.16 -5.10
N PRO A 175 -10.23 -8.38 -4.08
CA PRO A 175 -10.78 -7.03 -3.89
C PRO A 175 -10.16 -6.05 -4.88
N ASP A 176 -10.99 -5.17 -5.43
CA ASP A 176 -10.57 -4.09 -6.32
C ASP A 176 -11.02 -2.73 -5.79
N LEU A 177 -10.26 -1.68 -6.09
CA LEU A 177 -10.62 -0.30 -5.74
C LEU A 177 -11.32 0.44 -6.89
N TYR A 178 -11.27 -0.12 -8.11
CA TYR A 178 -11.85 0.50 -9.29
C TYR A 178 -13.38 0.60 -9.19
N ILE A 179 -14.08 -0.51 -8.91
CA ILE A 179 -15.55 -0.53 -8.81
C ILE A 179 -16.04 0.36 -7.66
N PRO A 180 -15.50 0.25 -6.42
CA PRO A 180 -15.86 1.18 -5.34
C PRO A 180 -15.71 2.65 -5.71
N LEU A 181 -14.58 3.04 -6.33
CA LEU A 181 -14.32 4.42 -6.72
C LEU A 181 -15.30 4.90 -7.78
N MET A 182 -15.51 4.11 -8.82
CA MET A 182 -16.45 4.44 -9.90
C MET A 182 -17.88 4.49 -9.40
N ALA A 183 -18.27 3.58 -8.50
CA ALA A 183 -19.59 3.58 -7.87
C ALA A 183 -19.78 4.81 -6.95
N LEU A 184 -18.76 5.23 -6.20
CA LEU A 184 -18.83 6.45 -5.40
C LEU A 184 -19.11 7.68 -6.27
N VAL A 185 -18.35 7.87 -7.37
CA VAL A 185 -18.56 8.98 -8.31
C VAL A 185 -19.96 8.90 -8.93
N THR A 186 -20.37 7.71 -9.37
CA THR A 186 -21.69 7.48 -9.97
C THR A 186 -22.81 7.81 -8.99
N TYR A 187 -22.68 7.41 -7.71
CA TYR A 187 -23.64 7.74 -6.65
C TYR A 187 -23.79 9.25 -6.49
N ILE A 188 -22.67 9.99 -6.40
CA ILE A 188 -22.68 11.45 -6.23
C ILE A 188 -23.39 12.13 -7.42
N LEU A 189 -23.07 11.72 -8.65
CA LEU A 189 -23.71 12.24 -9.86
C LEU A 189 -25.19 11.88 -9.92
N LEU A 190 -25.56 10.66 -9.49
CA LEU A 190 -26.95 10.22 -9.49
C LEU A 190 -27.78 10.98 -8.45
N CYS A 191 -27.23 11.33 -7.29
CA CYS A 191 -27.88 12.19 -6.31
C CYS A 191 -28.13 13.59 -6.88
N ALA A 192 -27.13 14.18 -7.54
CA ALA A 192 -27.28 15.47 -8.21
C ALA A 192 -28.34 15.43 -9.32
N LEU A 193 -28.33 14.37 -10.13
CA LEU A 193 -29.34 14.16 -11.18
C LEU A 193 -30.74 14.01 -10.57
N HIS A 194 -30.88 13.24 -9.49
CA HIS A 194 -32.15 13.05 -8.79
C HIS A 194 -32.71 14.37 -8.26
N SER A 195 -31.88 15.20 -7.63
CA SER A 195 -32.30 16.53 -7.17
C SER A 195 -32.62 17.49 -8.32
N GLY A 196 -31.88 17.41 -9.44
CA GLY A 196 -32.15 18.21 -10.63
C GLY A 196 -33.47 17.86 -11.32
N LEU A 197 -33.81 16.58 -11.40
CA LEU A 197 -35.10 16.13 -11.93
C LEU A 197 -36.30 16.53 -11.05
N GLN A 198 -36.05 16.95 -9.80
CA GLN A 198 -37.06 17.48 -8.89
C GLN A 198 -37.07 19.02 -8.84
N GLU A 199 -36.38 19.70 -9.76
CA GLU A 199 -36.22 21.16 -9.80
C GLU A 199 -35.59 21.75 -8.53
N ARG A 200 -34.84 20.94 -7.78
CA ARG A 200 -34.19 21.30 -6.51
C ARG A 200 -32.67 21.18 -6.62
N PHE A 201 -32.12 21.42 -7.80
CA PHE A 201 -30.67 21.37 -7.96
C PHE A 201 -30.02 22.61 -7.34
N TYR A 202 -29.19 22.35 -6.34
CA TYR A 202 -28.26 23.31 -5.79
C TYR A 202 -26.86 22.65 -5.79
N PRO A 203 -25.79 23.37 -6.14
CA PRO A 203 -24.45 22.78 -6.26
C PRO A 203 -23.96 22.14 -4.94
N GLN A 204 -24.51 22.57 -3.80
CA GLN A 204 -24.21 22.00 -2.48
C GLN A 204 -24.70 20.55 -2.34
N VAL A 205 -25.70 20.07 -3.11
CA VAL A 205 -26.14 18.64 -3.09
C VAL A 205 -24.95 17.72 -3.37
N LEU A 206 -24.08 18.12 -4.32
CA LEU A 206 -22.93 17.34 -4.74
C LEU A 206 -21.94 17.21 -3.59
N GLY A 207 -21.65 18.34 -2.91
CA GLY A 207 -20.76 18.41 -1.77
C GLY A 207 -21.30 17.68 -0.55
N GLU A 208 -22.59 17.83 -0.24
CA GLU A 208 -23.28 17.13 0.85
C GLU A 208 -23.26 15.61 0.63
N SER A 209 -23.62 15.16 -0.58
CA SER A 209 -23.62 13.74 -0.95
C SER A 209 -22.22 13.14 -0.90
N ALA A 210 -21.22 13.86 -1.43
CA ALA A 210 -19.82 13.43 -1.40
C ALA A 210 -19.28 13.35 0.03
N THR A 211 -19.48 14.41 0.83
CA THR A 211 -19.01 14.45 2.23
C THR A 211 -19.64 13.35 3.05
N ARG A 212 -20.95 13.16 2.92
CA ARG A 212 -21.67 12.08 3.61
C ARG A 212 -21.15 10.70 3.21
N ALA A 213 -20.95 10.45 1.92
CA ALA A 213 -20.43 9.17 1.44
C ALA A 213 -19.01 8.90 1.95
N VAL A 214 -18.13 9.90 1.91
CA VAL A 214 -16.75 9.79 2.41
C VAL A 214 -16.73 9.56 3.91
N VAL A 215 -17.51 10.30 4.69
CA VAL A 215 -17.62 10.12 6.14
C VAL A 215 -18.09 8.70 6.47
N ILE A 216 -19.08 8.18 5.76
CA ILE A 216 -19.57 6.80 5.96
C ILE A 216 -18.47 5.79 5.66
N VAL A 217 -17.75 5.93 4.54
CA VAL A 217 -16.64 5.02 4.19
C VAL A 217 -15.52 5.06 5.24
N ILE A 218 -15.18 6.25 5.76
CA ILE A 218 -14.17 6.40 6.79
C ILE A 218 -14.63 5.74 8.10
N LEU A 219 -15.86 6.00 8.55
CA LEU A 219 -16.40 5.40 9.77
C LEU A 219 -16.48 3.88 9.68
N ASP A 220 -16.92 3.37 8.53
CA ASP A 220 -16.98 1.93 8.22
C ASP A 220 -15.59 1.29 8.27
N PHE A 221 -14.61 1.91 7.62
CA PHE A 221 -13.21 1.48 7.64
C PHE A 221 -12.63 1.45 9.07
N LEU A 222 -12.85 2.52 9.85
CA LEU A 222 -12.37 2.61 11.22
C LEU A 222 -13.03 1.56 12.11
N PHE A 223 -14.34 1.33 11.96
CA PHE A 223 -15.07 0.32 12.71
C PHE A 223 -14.54 -1.10 12.44
N VAL A 224 -14.31 -1.45 11.17
CA VAL A 224 -13.75 -2.76 10.81
C VAL A 224 -12.32 -2.90 11.31
N GLN A 225 -11.49 -1.86 11.18
CA GLN A 225 -10.10 -1.93 11.64
C GLN A 225 -9.97 -2.04 13.15
N LEU A 226 -10.74 -1.25 13.87
CA LEU A 226 -10.79 -1.31 15.33
C LEU A 226 -11.26 -2.70 15.80
N SER A 227 -12.24 -3.27 15.11
CA SER A 227 -12.72 -4.63 15.40
C SER A 227 -11.67 -5.71 15.11
N CYS A 228 -10.94 -5.60 14.00
CA CYS A 228 -9.84 -6.52 13.67
C CYS A 228 -8.69 -6.42 14.70
N TYR A 229 -8.40 -5.21 15.18
CA TYR A 229 -7.44 -4.96 16.26
C TYR A 229 -7.86 -5.64 17.56
N PHE A 230 -9.10 -5.43 18.02
CA PHE A 230 -9.61 -6.07 19.25
C PHE A 230 -9.70 -7.60 19.15
N LEU A 231 -9.97 -8.14 17.96
CA LEU A 231 -10.06 -9.58 17.72
C LEU A 231 -8.70 -10.25 17.43
N ASN A 232 -7.62 -9.47 17.48
CA ASN A 232 -6.24 -9.88 17.20
C ASN A 232 -6.16 -10.73 15.92
N VAL A 233 -6.67 -10.19 14.82
CA VAL A 233 -6.61 -10.85 13.51
C VAL A 233 -5.26 -10.51 12.87
N PRO A 234 -4.36 -11.50 12.66
CA PRO A 234 -3.10 -11.25 11.95
C PRO A 234 -3.43 -10.91 10.48
N GLY A 235 -3.04 -9.71 10.03
CA GLY A 235 -3.42 -9.23 8.69
C GLY A 235 -3.44 -7.70 8.49
N THR A 236 -2.74 -6.91 9.31
CA THR A 236 -2.68 -5.43 9.22
C THR A 236 -2.26 -4.88 7.84
N GLY A 237 -1.70 -5.72 6.96
CA GLY A 237 -1.39 -5.37 5.57
C GLY A 237 -2.58 -5.32 4.59
N GLN A 238 -3.78 -5.79 4.98
CA GLN A 238 -4.97 -5.86 4.12
C GLN A 238 -5.98 -4.73 4.39
N SER A 239 -5.52 -3.60 4.93
CA SER A 239 -6.36 -2.40 5.16
C SER A 239 -7.03 -1.91 3.87
N ILE A 240 -6.35 -2.05 2.74
CA ILE A 240 -6.87 -1.68 1.42
C ILE A 240 -8.03 -2.58 1.01
N ASP A 241 -7.92 -3.89 1.28
CA ASP A 241 -8.99 -4.87 1.01
C ASP A 241 -10.27 -4.52 1.78
N VAL A 242 -10.14 -4.04 3.02
CA VAL A 242 -11.29 -3.60 3.83
C VAL A 242 -12.02 -2.44 3.18
N ILE A 243 -11.29 -1.41 2.71
CA ILE A 243 -11.88 -0.26 2.03
C ILE A 243 -12.57 -0.71 0.73
N ALA A 244 -11.94 -1.60 -0.03
CA ALA A 244 -12.52 -2.17 -1.25
C ALA A 244 -13.85 -2.90 -0.95
N TYR A 245 -13.85 -3.81 0.03
CA TYR A 245 -15.05 -4.57 0.38
C TYR A 245 -16.17 -3.70 0.92
N GLY A 246 -15.86 -2.71 1.76
CA GLY A 246 -16.85 -1.75 2.26
C GLY A 246 -17.46 -0.91 1.13
N GLY A 247 -16.66 -0.53 0.13
CA GLY A 247 -17.09 0.34 -0.96
C GLY A 247 -18.06 -0.28 -1.98
N TYR A 248 -18.17 -1.61 -2.08
CA TYR A 248 -19.15 -2.22 -3.01
C TYR A 248 -20.61 -1.91 -2.65
N LYS A 249 -20.89 -1.45 -1.42
CA LYS A 249 -22.25 -1.04 -1.00
C LYS A 249 -22.86 0.01 -1.92
N PHE A 250 -22.05 0.88 -2.53
CA PHE A 250 -22.52 1.91 -3.46
C PHE A 250 -23.20 1.33 -4.69
N VAL A 251 -22.79 0.14 -5.15
CA VAL A 251 -23.45 -0.55 -6.29
C VAL A 251 -24.92 -0.84 -5.96
N GLY A 252 -25.19 -1.35 -4.75
CA GLY A 252 -26.56 -1.57 -4.29
C GLY A 252 -27.35 -0.27 -4.12
N VAL A 253 -26.74 0.74 -3.49
CA VAL A 253 -27.35 2.06 -3.27
C VAL A 253 -27.76 2.73 -4.59
N ILE A 254 -26.89 2.69 -5.61
CA ILE A 254 -27.18 3.22 -6.95
C ILE A 254 -28.44 2.58 -7.53
N ASN A 255 -28.56 1.25 -7.45
CA ASN A 255 -29.74 0.55 -7.98
C ASN A 255 -31.01 0.90 -7.20
N ILE A 256 -30.92 1.07 -5.88
CA ILE A 256 -32.06 1.53 -5.07
C ILE A 256 -32.51 2.93 -5.53
N ILE A 257 -31.60 3.88 -5.70
CA ILE A 257 -31.92 5.23 -6.20
C ILE A 257 -32.50 5.16 -7.61
N LEU A 258 -31.93 4.31 -8.48
CA LEU A 258 -32.40 4.15 -9.85
C LEU A 258 -33.86 3.67 -9.90
N THR A 259 -34.23 2.71 -9.03
CA THR A 259 -35.64 2.30 -8.91
C THR A 259 -36.56 3.39 -8.39
N GLY A 260 -36.02 4.39 -7.69
CA GLY A 260 -36.74 5.58 -7.23
C GLY A 260 -37.30 6.42 -8.39
N PHE A 261 -36.62 6.46 -9.53
CA PHE A 261 -37.09 7.21 -10.71
C PHE A 261 -38.37 6.64 -11.32
N LEU A 262 -38.63 5.34 -11.15
CA LEU A 262 -39.83 4.70 -11.72
C LEU A 262 -41.12 5.04 -10.96
N LYS A 263 -41.04 5.74 -9.80
CA LYS A 263 -42.20 6.16 -8.99
C LYS A 263 -43.22 5.03 -8.65
N LEU A 264 -42.78 3.77 -8.60
CA LEU A 264 -43.61 2.56 -8.40
C LEU A 264 -44.17 2.37 -6.98
N GLY A 265 -44.30 3.44 -6.20
CA GLY A 265 -44.86 3.41 -4.84
C GLY A 265 -43.90 2.94 -3.73
N ARG A 266 -44.40 2.94 -2.50
CA ARG A 266 -43.63 2.63 -1.28
C ARG A 266 -43.21 1.17 -1.19
N THR A 267 -44.07 0.24 -1.63
CA THR A 267 -43.83 -1.20 -1.53
C THR A 267 -42.61 -1.62 -2.35
N VAL A 268 -42.53 -1.19 -3.62
CA VAL A 268 -41.39 -1.49 -4.49
C VAL A 268 -40.10 -0.94 -3.90
N ARG A 269 -40.12 0.28 -3.35
CA ARG A 269 -38.95 0.87 -2.69
C ARG A 269 -38.46 0.04 -1.50
N ILE A 270 -39.36 -0.45 -0.64
CA ILE A 270 -39.01 -1.28 0.52
C ILE A 270 -38.46 -2.63 0.05
N VAL A 271 -39.09 -3.27 -0.94
CA VAL A 271 -38.65 -4.56 -1.47
C VAL A 271 -37.25 -4.43 -2.10
N THR A 272 -37.04 -3.42 -2.95
CA THR A 272 -35.73 -3.16 -3.57
C THR A 272 -34.64 -2.88 -2.53
N PHE A 273 -34.94 -2.03 -1.54
CA PHE A 273 -34.00 -1.75 -0.44
C PHE A 273 -33.63 -3.03 0.31
N THR A 274 -34.63 -3.84 0.68
CA THR A 274 -34.44 -5.09 1.41
C THR A 274 -33.59 -6.08 0.61
N TYR A 275 -33.86 -6.21 -0.69
CA TYR A 275 -33.09 -7.06 -1.60
C TYR A 275 -31.62 -6.65 -1.64
N PHE A 276 -31.31 -5.38 -1.91
CA PHE A 276 -29.93 -4.92 -2.03
C PHE A 276 -29.19 -4.89 -0.69
N PHE A 277 -29.90 -4.69 0.43
CA PHE A 277 -29.34 -4.87 1.76
C PHE A 277 -28.87 -6.32 1.97
N PHE A 278 -29.74 -7.31 1.72
CA PHE A 278 -29.36 -8.72 1.87
C PHE A 278 -28.28 -9.16 0.88
N ALA A 279 -28.31 -8.64 -0.36
CA ALA A 279 -27.25 -8.87 -1.33
C ALA A 279 -25.89 -8.37 -0.79
N ASN A 280 -25.83 -7.09 -0.39
CA ASN A 280 -24.60 -6.51 0.15
C ASN A 280 -24.12 -7.22 1.42
N ALA A 281 -25.03 -7.53 2.35
CA ALA A 281 -24.73 -8.26 3.59
C ALA A 281 -24.14 -9.65 3.30
N LEU A 282 -24.77 -10.43 2.40
CA LEU A 282 -24.28 -11.75 2.03
C LEU A 282 -22.90 -11.65 1.36
N PHE A 283 -22.73 -10.73 0.41
CA PHE A 283 -21.47 -10.50 -0.28
C PHE A 283 -20.35 -10.15 0.70
N LEU A 284 -20.61 -9.23 1.63
CA LEU A 284 -19.62 -8.76 2.59
C LEU A 284 -19.24 -9.85 3.59
N VAL A 285 -20.21 -10.59 4.15
CA VAL A 285 -19.93 -11.71 5.06
C VAL A 285 -19.08 -12.77 4.37
N ARG A 286 -19.38 -13.10 3.11
CA ARG A 286 -18.65 -14.13 2.37
C ARG A 286 -17.25 -13.69 1.98
N SER A 287 -17.09 -12.43 1.57
CA SER A 287 -15.80 -11.88 1.14
C SER A 287 -14.87 -11.59 2.32
N LEU A 288 -15.38 -11.05 3.43
CA LEU A 288 -14.58 -10.80 4.64
C LEU A 288 -14.31 -12.07 5.45
N ARG A 289 -15.08 -13.15 5.25
CA ARG A 289 -14.82 -14.41 5.94
C ARG A 289 -13.40 -14.91 5.67
N SER A 290 -12.90 -14.85 4.44
CA SER A 290 -11.53 -15.27 4.10
C SER A 290 -10.46 -14.36 4.72
N LEU A 291 -10.80 -13.09 4.98
CA LEU A 291 -9.92 -12.14 5.65
C LEU A 291 -9.83 -12.40 7.16
N VAL A 292 -10.99 -12.61 7.81
CA VAL A 292 -11.07 -12.72 9.27
C VAL A 292 -10.79 -14.16 9.76
N LEU A 293 -11.11 -15.15 8.94
CA LEU A 293 -10.82 -16.56 9.18
C LEU A 293 -9.93 -17.11 8.04
N PRO A 294 -8.60 -16.89 8.13
CA PRO A 294 -7.68 -17.52 7.20
C PRO A 294 -7.85 -19.04 7.27
N ASP A 295 -8.27 -19.62 6.15
CA ASP A 295 -8.24 -21.05 5.91
C ASP A 295 -6.80 -21.58 5.91
N ALA A 296 -6.60 -22.88 6.15
CA ALA A 296 -5.26 -23.46 6.25
C ALA A 296 -4.39 -23.19 4.99
N ALA A 297 -5.01 -23.19 3.80
CA ALA A 297 -4.36 -22.84 2.53
C ALA A 297 -3.96 -21.36 2.44
N SER A 298 -4.75 -20.45 3.02
CA SER A 298 -4.42 -19.02 3.08
C SER A 298 -3.38 -18.67 4.16
N ARG A 299 -3.19 -19.52 5.18
CA ARG A 299 -2.11 -19.37 6.18
C ARG A 299 -0.74 -19.74 5.62
N ALA A 300 -0.70 -20.70 4.70
CA ALA A 300 0.52 -21.02 3.96
C ALA A 300 0.97 -19.88 3.04
N ALA A 301 0.05 -18.95 2.71
CA ALA A 301 0.34 -17.80 1.87
C ALA A 301 0.79 -16.54 2.63
N SER A 302 0.47 -16.44 3.91
CA SER A 302 0.91 -15.34 4.77
C SER A 302 2.30 -15.62 5.34
N THR A 303 3.12 -14.57 5.44
CA THR A 303 4.46 -14.60 6.07
C THR A 303 4.45 -15.19 7.50
N ASP A 304 3.29 -15.13 8.17
CA ASP A 304 3.01 -15.76 9.45
C ASP A 304 2.56 -17.22 9.30
N ALA A 305 3.34 -18.05 8.61
CA ALA A 305 3.06 -19.48 8.44
C ALA A 305 2.96 -20.25 9.78
N TYR A 306 3.42 -19.64 10.88
CA TYR A 306 3.34 -20.14 12.25
C TYR A 306 2.11 -19.68 13.04
N ALA A 307 1.18 -18.92 12.44
CA ALA A 307 -0.02 -18.47 13.13
C ALA A 307 -0.95 -19.66 13.48
N THR A 308 -1.02 -19.99 14.77
CA THR A 308 -1.88 -21.03 15.32
C THR A 308 -3.34 -20.79 14.92
N ALA A 309 -4.06 -21.87 14.55
CA ALA A 309 -5.48 -21.78 14.23
C ALA A 309 -6.26 -21.09 15.37
N PRO A 310 -7.23 -20.20 15.07
CA PRO A 310 -7.99 -19.54 16.12
C PRO A 310 -8.77 -20.58 16.93
N SER A 311 -8.73 -20.43 18.26
CA SER A 311 -9.52 -21.27 19.17
C SER A 311 -11.02 -21.16 18.86
N ALA A 312 -11.80 -22.20 19.18
CA ALA A 312 -13.26 -22.21 18.99
C ALA A 312 -13.98 -20.94 19.50
N PRO A 313 -13.69 -20.40 20.70
CA PRO A 313 -14.32 -19.16 21.16
C PRO A 313 -13.91 -17.93 20.34
N GLN A 314 -12.65 -17.82 19.90
CA GLN A 314 -12.20 -16.71 19.04
C GLN A 314 -12.89 -16.76 17.66
N ARG A 315 -13.05 -17.96 17.10
CA ARG A 315 -13.79 -18.16 15.84
C ARG A 315 -15.24 -17.69 15.96
N ARG A 316 -15.92 -18.00 17.07
CA ARG A 316 -17.30 -17.54 17.32
C ARG A 316 -17.38 -16.01 17.39
N ARG A 317 -16.46 -15.35 18.09
CA ARG A 317 -16.41 -13.87 18.18
C ARG A 317 -16.18 -13.22 16.82
N ARG A 318 -15.27 -13.77 16.02
CA ARG A 318 -14.99 -13.31 14.64
C ARG A 318 -16.20 -13.43 13.72
N ILE A 319 -16.94 -14.54 13.81
CA ILE A 319 -18.18 -14.72 13.04
C ILE A 319 -19.27 -13.73 13.52
N ALA A 320 -19.41 -13.54 14.83
CA ALA A 320 -20.36 -12.57 15.38
C ALA A 320 -20.04 -11.15 14.90
N PHE A 321 -18.77 -10.76 14.87
CA PHE A 321 -18.33 -9.49 14.30
C PHE A 321 -18.75 -9.33 12.83
N LEU A 322 -18.52 -10.35 11.98
CA LEU A 322 -18.94 -10.29 10.57
C LEU A 322 -20.46 -10.07 10.41
N LEU A 323 -21.27 -10.65 11.30
CA LEU A 323 -22.72 -10.45 11.29
C LEU A 323 -23.14 -9.06 11.76
N VAL A 324 -22.47 -8.53 12.80
CA VAL A 324 -22.69 -7.15 13.27
C VAL A 324 -22.32 -6.15 12.19
N GLU A 325 -21.19 -6.35 11.53
CA GLU A 325 -20.74 -5.51 10.42
C GLU A 325 -21.76 -5.54 9.27
N ALA A 326 -22.22 -6.73 8.87
CA ALA A 326 -23.24 -6.88 7.84
C ALA A 326 -24.56 -6.21 8.20
N ALA A 327 -24.96 -6.20 9.48
CA ALA A 327 -26.12 -5.47 9.94
C ALA A 327 -25.91 -3.94 9.90
N ALA A 328 -24.72 -3.47 10.31
CA ALA A 328 -24.33 -2.06 10.25
C ALA A 328 -24.37 -1.50 8.82
N GLN A 329 -24.08 -2.33 7.81
CA GLN A 329 -24.24 -1.94 6.40
C GLN A 329 -25.66 -1.48 6.06
N GLY A 330 -26.69 -2.07 6.64
CA GLY A 330 -28.07 -1.66 6.42
C GLY A 330 -28.34 -0.25 6.91
N PHE A 331 -27.76 0.12 8.05
CA PHE A 331 -27.82 1.48 8.57
C PHE A 331 -27.12 2.48 7.65
N TRP A 332 -25.90 2.16 7.19
CA TRP A 332 -25.17 3.01 6.26
C TRP A 332 -25.88 3.18 4.92
N MET A 333 -26.41 2.09 4.35
CA MET A 333 -27.17 2.14 3.10
C MET A 333 -28.48 2.94 3.27
N TRP A 334 -29.17 2.79 4.40
CA TRP A 334 -30.37 3.57 4.69
C TRP A 334 -30.06 5.07 4.74
N ILE A 335 -28.96 5.46 5.38
CA ILE A 335 -28.47 6.82 5.37
C ILE A 335 -28.20 7.25 3.91
N LEU A 336 -27.38 6.54 3.15
CA LEU A 336 -27.02 6.92 1.77
C LEU A 336 -28.22 7.08 0.82
N VAL A 337 -29.28 6.28 0.99
CA VAL A 337 -30.49 6.35 0.13
C VAL A 337 -31.36 7.59 0.42
N ARG A 338 -31.20 8.21 1.59
CA ARG A 338 -32.01 9.37 2.02
C ARG A 338 -31.39 10.65 1.46
N ILE A 339 -31.62 10.92 0.18
CA ILE A 339 -31.21 12.16 -0.52
C ILE A 339 -32.14 13.30 -0.16
#